data_AF-A0A926PEY3-F1
#
_entry.id   AF-A0A926PEY3-F1
#
_cell.length_a   1.000
_cell.length_b   1.000
_cell.length_c   1.000
_cell.angle_alpha   90.00
_cell.angle_beta   90.00
_cell.angle_gamma   90.00
#
_symmetry.space_group_name_H-M   'P 1'
#
loop_
_entity.id
_entity.type
_entity.pdbx_description
1 polymer ?
#
loop_
_entity_poly.entity_id
_entity_poly.type
_entity_poly.pdbx_seq_one_letter_code
_entity_poly.pdbx_strand_id
1 'polypeptide(L)'
;MYFNFIGFSFGIGVLVLLAYGILQWLHIPAGSFLDWVIAVAIFEWLLVIVTVPWNIHFEAKAVLDEAATSNEKGIAIDEKQVQYAKVVAKRSLLVAIALHLLSAVGLYTLAATGISAVGYISSGAALLLTILRPAVRTYEYLATRLAMIRQEFTYPREDIWELRGRFNTLEETVKRIEEQLDPEEPYSWVATQQRYQEETRKELARISASFEELRATNEAQHERLSREARQAIAQLSTDGQFLDHVREIIRFFKTA
;
A
#
# COMPACT_ATOMS: atom_id res chain seq x y z
N MET A 1 -20.58 3.63 -14.73
CA MET A 1 -20.57 3.57 -16.21
C MET A 1 -21.98 3.37 -16.79
N TYR A 2 -22.79 2.41 -16.31
CA TYR A 2 -24.16 2.15 -16.80
C TYR A 2 -25.16 3.32 -16.65
N PHE A 3 -25.08 4.12 -15.58
CA PHE A 3 -25.92 5.31 -15.40
C PHE A 3 -25.71 6.38 -16.48
N ASN A 4 -24.47 6.55 -16.96
CA ASN A 4 -24.17 7.48 -18.06
C ASN A 4 -24.72 6.95 -19.39
N PHE A 5 -24.75 5.63 -19.58
CA PHE A 5 -25.28 5.02 -20.79
C PHE A 5 -26.80 5.19 -20.89
N ILE A 6 -27.54 4.92 -19.81
CA ILE A 6 -29.00 5.10 -19.77
C ILE A 6 -29.37 6.58 -19.96
N GLY A 7 -28.65 7.50 -19.29
CA GLY A 7 -28.88 8.93 -19.45
C GLY A 7 -28.59 9.43 -20.87
N PHE A 8 -27.53 8.92 -21.51
CA PHE A 8 -27.19 9.24 -22.89
C PHE A 8 -28.23 8.72 -23.89
N SER A 9 -28.64 7.46 -23.77
CA SER A 9 -29.72 6.86 -24.59
C SER A 9 -31.03 7.64 -24.48
N PHE A 10 -31.44 7.94 -23.23
CA PHE A 10 -32.65 8.75 -23.02
C PHE A 10 -32.53 10.15 -23.62
N GLY A 11 -31.38 10.80 -23.47
CA GLY A 11 -31.10 12.11 -24.05
C GLY A 11 -31.19 12.12 -25.58
N ILE A 12 -30.65 11.10 -26.24
CA ILE A 12 -30.77 10.94 -27.70
C ILE A 12 -32.23 10.76 -28.11
N GLY A 13 -32.97 9.88 -27.43
CA GLY A 13 -34.39 9.66 -27.72
C GLY A 13 -35.21 10.95 -27.63
N VAL A 14 -35.02 11.73 -26.56
CA VAL A 14 -35.67 13.03 -26.39
C VAL A 14 -35.26 14.01 -27.49
N LEU A 15 -33.97 14.10 -27.82
CA LEU A 15 -33.46 15.00 -28.85
C LEU A 15 -34.05 14.68 -30.23
N VAL A 16 -34.13 13.40 -30.59
CA VAL A 16 -34.70 12.93 -31.86
C VAL A 16 -36.20 13.26 -31.95
N LEU A 17 -36.95 13.08 -30.86
CA LEU A 17 -38.38 13.46 -30.81
C LEU A 17 -38.59 14.98 -30.82
N LEU A 18 -37.72 15.76 -30.19
CA LEU A 18 -37.74 17.21 -30.27
C LEU A 18 -37.45 17.69 -31.70
N ALA A 19 -36.48 17.07 -32.39
CA ALA A 19 -36.19 17.36 -33.80
C ALA A 19 -37.41 17.09 -34.68
N TYR A 20 -38.12 15.99 -34.46
CA TYR A 20 -39.41 15.73 -35.12
C TYR A 20 -40.42 16.85 -34.87
N GLY A 21 -40.60 17.26 -33.61
CA GLY A 21 -41.51 18.36 -33.24
C GLY A 21 -41.19 19.68 -33.97
N ILE A 22 -39.90 20.01 -34.11
CA ILE A 22 -39.45 21.19 -34.85
C ILE A 22 -39.73 21.05 -36.34
N LEU A 23 -39.46 19.89 -36.95
CA LEU A 23 -39.74 19.66 -38.37
C LEU A 23 -41.24 19.75 -38.68
N GLN A 24 -42.08 19.20 -37.81
CA GLN A 24 -43.54 19.33 -37.90
C GLN A 24 -43.98 20.79 -37.75
N TRP A 25 -43.41 21.54 -36.80
CA TRP A 25 -43.68 22.96 -36.63
C TRP A 25 -43.35 23.77 -37.88
N LEU A 26 -42.25 23.42 -38.56
CA LEU A 26 -41.82 24.03 -39.82
C LEU A 26 -42.57 23.49 -41.05
N HIS A 27 -43.54 22.58 -40.86
CA HIS A 27 -44.31 21.96 -41.94
C HIS A 27 -43.45 21.21 -42.97
N ILE A 28 -42.29 20.69 -42.54
CA ILE A 28 -41.40 19.90 -43.38
C ILE A 28 -41.90 18.44 -43.38
N PRO A 29 -42.18 17.82 -44.55
CA PRO A 29 -42.56 16.42 -44.61
C PRO A 29 -41.44 15.52 -44.09
N ALA A 30 -41.65 14.90 -42.93
CA ALA A 30 -40.62 14.11 -42.23
C ALA A 30 -41.09 12.70 -41.82
N GLY A 31 -42.15 12.17 -42.46
CA GLY A 31 -42.75 10.89 -42.09
C GLY A 31 -43.71 10.98 -40.90
N SER A 32 -44.23 9.83 -40.45
CA SER A 32 -45.20 9.77 -39.36
C SER A 32 -44.51 9.78 -38.00
N PHE A 33 -45.19 10.26 -36.95
CA PHE A 33 -44.68 10.17 -35.58
C PHE A 33 -44.30 8.73 -35.19
N LEU A 34 -45.09 7.75 -35.66
CA LEU A 34 -44.85 6.34 -35.41
C LEU A 34 -43.51 5.87 -35.99
N ASP A 35 -43.13 6.34 -37.18
CA ASP A 35 -41.83 6.01 -37.79
C ASP A 35 -40.66 6.50 -36.94
N TRP A 36 -40.78 7.67 -36.30
CA TRP A 36 -39.73 8.22 -35.43
C TRP A 36 -39.62 7.44 -34.12
N VAL A 37 -40.73 7.07 -33.50
CA VAL A 37 -40.73 6.23 -32.30
C VAL A 37 -40.14 4.86 -32.60
N ILE A 38 -40.53 4.25 -33.73
CA ILE A 38 -39.97 2.97 -34.19
C ILE A 38 -38.47 3.12 -34.47
N ALA A 39 -38.03 4.20 -35.13
CA ALA A 39 -36.62 4.45 -35.40
C ALA A 39 -35.78 4.55 -34.12
N VAL A 40 -36.27 5.28 -33.10
CA VAL A 40 -35.60 5.37 -31.79
C VAL A 40 -35.54 4.01 -31.12
N ALA A 41 -36.65 3.27 -31.08
CA ALA A 41 -36.70 1.95 -30.46
C ALA A 41 -35.74 0.96 -31.15
N ILE A 42 -35.69 0.97 -32.48
CA ILE A 42 -34.76 0.14 -33.26
C ILE A 42 -33.32 0.56 -32.99
N PHE A 43 -33.03 1.86 -32.97
CA PHE A 43 -31.68 2.36 -32.69
C PHE A 43 -31.18 1.88 -31.33
N GLU A 44 -31.97 2.06 -30.28
CA GLU A 44 -31.63 1.59 -28.92
C GLU A 44 -31.46 0.07 -28.86
N TRP A 45 -32.36 -0.67 -29.52
CA TRP A 45 -32.25 -2.13 -29.60
C TRP A 45 -30.96 -2.57 -30.31
N LEU A 46 -30.65 -1.98 -31.47
CA LEU A 46 -29.43 -2.27 -32.22
C LEU A 46 -28.18 -1.93 -31.40
N LEU A 47 -28.22 -0.86 -30.62
CA LEU A 47 -27.14 -0.48 -29.72
C LEU A 47 -26.92 -1.55 -28.64
N VAL A 48 -27.98 -2.05 -28.00
CA VAL A 48 -27.88 -3.10 -26.98
C VAL A 48 -27.31 -4.39 -27.57
N ILE A 49 -27.87 -4.88 -28.69
CA ILE A 49 -27.43 -6.16 -29.27
C ILE A 49 -26.01 -6.08 -29.84
N VAL A 50 -25.58 -4.91 -30.30
CA VAL A 50 -24.21 -4.73 -30.81
C VAL A 50 -23.21 -4.56 -29.67
N THR A 51 -23.60 -4.05 -28.51
CA THR A 51 -22.64 -3.82 -27.42
C THR A 51 -22.53 -4.99 -26.47
N VAL A 52 -23.64 -5.44 -25.89
CA VAL A 52 -23.61 -6.36 -24.73
C VAL A 52 -23.06 -7.74 -25.09
N PRO A 53 -23.62 -8.47 -26.07
CA PRO A 53 -23.16 -9.82 -26.41
C PRO A 53 -21.70 -9.86 -26.88
N TRP A 54 -21.31 -8.90 -27.73
CA TRP A 54 -19.95 -8.79 -28.23
C TRP A 54 -18.95 -8.46 -27.13
N ASN A 55 -19.28 -7.53 -26.22
CA ASN A 55 -18.40 -7.24 -25.08
C ASN A 55 -18.18 -8.49 -24.22
N ILE A 56 -19.25 -9.23 -23.89
CA ILE A 56 -19.14 -10.48 -23.11
C ILE A 56 -18.28 -11.51 -23.83
N HIS A 57 -18.40 -11.64 -25.15
CA HIS A 57 -17.57 -12.55 -25.95
C HIS A 57 -16.08 -12.22 -25.86
N PHE A 58 -15.70 -10.97 -26.12
CA PHE A 58 -14.30 -10.56 -26.13
C PHE A 58 -13.70 -10.51 -24.72
N GLU A 59 -14.49 -10.15 -23.70
CA GLU A 59 -14.06 -10.22 -22.31
C GLU A 59 -13.76 -11.65 -21.89
N ALA A 60 -14.67 -12.59 -22.20
CA ALA A 60 -14.43 -14.01 -21.93
C ALA A 60 -13.22 -14.55 -22.68
N LYS A 61 -12.94 -14.07 -23.91
CA LYS A 61 -11.71 -14.39 -24.63
C LYS A 61 -10.46 -13.86 -23.92
N ALA A 62 -10.46 -12.61 -23.48
CA ALA A 62 -9.36 -12.00 -22.75
C ALA A 62 -9.03 -12.79 -21.47
N VAL A 63 -10.04 -13.19 -20.70
CA VAL A 63 -9.87 -14.04 -19.50
C VAL A 63 -9.20 -15.38 -19.84
N LEU A 64 -9.54 -15.99 -20.98
CA LEU A 64 -8.92 -17.25 -21.41
C LEU A 64 -7.45 -17.08 -21.81
N ASP A 65 -7.11 -15.96 -22.45
CA ASP A 65 -5.71 -15.65 -22.78
C ASP A 65 -4.89 -15.37 -21.52
N GLU A 66 -5.43 -14.62 -20.56
CA GLU A 66 -4.78 -14.36 -19.28
C GLU A 66 -4.59 -15.66 -18.48
N ALA A 67 -5.58 -16.54 -18.49
CA ALA A 67 -5.45 -17.86 -17.88
C ALA A 67 -4.35 -18.70 -18.56
N ALA A 68 -4.24 -18.65 -19.89
CA ALA A 68 -3.17 -19.34 -20.60
C ALA A 68 -1.79 -18.80 -20.19
N THR A 69 -1.62 -17.47 -20.13
CA THR A 69 -0.38 -16.82 -19.69
C THR A 69 -0.04 -17.14 -18.23
N SER A 70 -1.02 -17.13 -17.33
CA SER A 70 -0.82 -17.49 -15.93
C SER A 70 -0.40 -18.96 -15.77
N ASN A 71 -0.97 -19.86 -16.58
CA ASN A 71 -0.61 -21.27 -16.58
C ASN A 71 0.83 -21.49 -17.08
N GLU A 72 1.24 -20.79 -18.15
CA GLU A 72 2.63 -20.77 -18.63
C GLU A 72 3.61 -20.24 -17.56
N LYS A 73 3.16 -19.31 -16.72
CA LYS A 73 3.93 -18.74 -15.60
C LYS A 73 3.88 -19.59 -14.32
N GLY A 74 3.21 -20.75 -14.34
CA GLY A 74 3.10 -21.65 -13.18
C GLY A 74 2.23 -21.11 -12.05
N ILE A 75 1.38 -20.11 -12.32
CA ILE A 75 0.43 -19.56 -11.35
C ILE A 75 -0.76 -20.51 -11.27
N ALA A 76 -1.20 -20.86 -10.05
CA ALA A 76 -2.34 -21.73 -9.85
C ALA A 76 -3.64 -21.05 -10.32
N ILE A 77 -4.41 -21.74 -11.16
CA ILE A 77 -5.68 -21.26 -11.71
C ILE A 77 -6.77 -22.28 -11.42
N ASP A 78 -7.97 -21.80 -11.11
CA ASP A 78 -9.15 -22.64 -10.99
C ASP A 78 -9.66 -23.06 -12.37
N GLU A 79 -9.43 -24.33 -12.74
CA GLU A 79 -9.87 -24.90 -14.02
C GLU A 79 -11.39 -24.78 -14.23
N LYS A 80 -12.21 -24.76 -13.16
CA LYS A 80 -13.66 -24.59 -13.30
C LYS A 80 -14.00 -23.21 -13.86
N GLN A 81 -13.26 -22.17 -13.47
CA GLN A 81 -13.47 -20.81 -13.96
C GLN A 81 -13.03 -20.69 -15.43
N VAL A 82 -11.93 -21.34 -15.81
CA VAL A 82 -11.49 -21.41 -17.21
C VAL A 82 -12.54 -22.09 -18.09
N GLN A 83 -13.11 -23.21 -17.63
CA GLN A 83 -14.16 -23.90 -18.37
C GLN A 83 -15.44 -23.06 -18.49
N TYR A 84 -15.82 -22.36 -17.41
CA TYR A 84 -16.94 -21.42 -17.47
C TYR A 84 -16.70 -20.31 -18.51
N ALA A 85 -15.52 -19.69 -18.51
CA ALA A 85 -15.16 -18.66 -19.49
C ALA A 85 -15.20 -19.19 -20.94
N LYS A 86 -14.77 -20.43 -21.20
CA LYS A 86 -14.90 -21.08 -22.52
C LYS A 86 -16.37 -21.18 -22.96
N VAL A 87 -17.25 -21.60 -22.06
CA VAL A 87 -18.69 -21.72 -22.33
C VAL A 87 -19.30 -20.34 -22.60
N VAL A 88 -18.97 -19.35 -21.77
CA VAL A 88 -19.45 -17.96 -21.93
C VAL A 88 -19.00 -17.41 -23.29
N ALA A 89 -17.73 -17.53 -23.65
CA ALA A 89 -17.20 -17.06 -24.93
C ALA A 89 -17.95 -17.68 -26.13
N LYS A 90 -18.20 -18.99 -26.11
CA LYS A 90 -18.91 -19.67 -27.21
C LYS A 90 -20.38 -19.26 -27.28
N ARG A 91 -21.07 -19.21 -26.13
CA ARG A 91 -22.50 -18.91 -26.08
C ARG A 91 -22.79 -17.45 -26.42
N SER A 92 -21.98 -16.51 -25.93
CA SER A 92 -22.15 -15.09 -26.23
C SER A 92 -21.97 -14.77 -27.71
N LEU A 93 -21.04 -15.45 -28.40
CA LEU A 93 -20.89 -15.36 -29.85
C LEU A 93 -22.16 -15.80 -30.58
N LEU A 94 -22.70 -16.97 -30.19
CA LEU A 94 -23.93 -17.49 -30.79
C LEU A 94 -25.10 -16.55 -30.55
N VAL A 95 -25.24 -16.02 -29.32
CA VAL A 95 -26.26 -15.04 -28.97
C VAL A 95 -26.10 -13.75 -29.78
N ALA A 96 -24.87 -13.24 -29.94
CA ALA A 96 -24.59 -12.04 -30.73
C ALA A 96 -25.07 -12.22 -32.18
N ILE A 97 -24.62 -13.30 -32.84
CA ILE A 97 -24.97 -13.58 -34.23
C ILE A 97 -26.48 -13.80 -34.37
N ALA A 98 -27.08 -14.62 -33.50
CA ALA A 98 -28.51 -14.91 -33.55
C ALA A 98 -29.35 -13.65 -33.37
N LEU A 99 -29.02 -12.78 -32.42
CA LEU A 99 -29.75 -11.52 -32.20
C LEU A 99 -29.69 -10.60 -33.41
N HIS A 100 -28.54 -10.47 -34.07
CA HIS A 100 -28.45 -9.62 -35.26
C HIS A 100 -29.20 -10.21 -36.45
N LEU A 101 -29.10 -11.52 -36.69
CA LEU A 101 -29.81 -12.19 -37.78
C LEU A 101 -31.33 -12.14 -37.58
N LEU A 102 -31.80 -12.47 -36.37
CA LEU A 102 -33.22 -12.41 -36.05
C LEU A 102 -33.75 -10.96 -36.12
N SER A 103 -32.97 -9.98 -35.65
CA SER A 103 -33.33 -8.57 -35.79
C SER A 103 -33.36 -8.14 -37.26
N ALA A 104 -32.38 -8.52 -38.06
CA ALA A 104 -32.36 -8.20 -39.49
C ALA A 104 -33.57 -8.76 -40.23
N VAL A 105 -33.92 -10.03 -39.97
CA VAL A 105 -35.12 -10.66 -40.53
C VAL A 105 -36.39 -9.95 -40.05
N GLY A 106 -36.54 -9.73 -38.74
CA GLY A 106 -37.71 -9.07 -38.18
C GLY A 106 -37.91 -7.65 -38.74
N LEU A 107 -36.85 -6.86 -38.79
CA LEU A 107 -36.88 -5.49 -39.33
C LEU A 107 -37.18 -5.46 -40.82
N TYR A 108 -36.63 -6.41 -41.58
CA TYR A 108 -36.95 -6.56 -43.00
C TYR A 108 -38.43 -6.93 -43.20
N THR A 109 -38.97 -7.86 -42.40
CA THR A 109 -40.38 -8.24 -42.45
C THR A 109 -41.29 -7.06 -42.12
N LEU A 110 -40.95 -6.23 -41.12
CA LEU A 110 -41.70 -5.00 -40.81
C LEU A 110 -41.75 -4.03 -41.99
N ALA A 111 -40.63 -3.89 -42.73
CA ALA A 111 -40.59 -3.05 -43.92
C ALA A 111 -41.37 -3.66 -45.09
N ALA A 112 -41.18 -4.96 -45.35
CA ALA A 112 -41.84 -5.67 -46.45
C ALA A 112 -43.37 -5.76 -46.27
N THR A 113 -43.87 -5.71 -45.04
CA THR A 113 -45.31 -5.66 -44.72
C THR A 113 -45.87 -4.23 -44.72
N GLY A 114 -45.04 -3.21 -44.96
CA GLY A 114 -45.47 -1.81 -45.06
C GLY A 114 -45.69 -1.12 -43.71
N ILE A 115 -45.27 -1.73 -42.59
CA ILE A 115 -45.46 -1.15 -41.24
C ILE A 115 -44.56 0.08 -41.05
N SER A 116 -43.30 -0.01 -41.46
CA SER A 116 -42.39 1.15 -41.46
C SER A 116 -41.28 0.99 -42.49
N ALA A 117 -41.08 2.02 -43.31
CA ALA A 117 -40.02 2.08 -44.31
C ALA A 117 -38.60 2.05 -43.69
N VAL A 118 -38.49 2.47 -42.42
CA VAL A 118 -37.23 2.48 -41.66
C VAL A 118 -36.64 1.06 -41.53
N GLY A 119 -37.48 0.02 -41.55
CA GLY A 119 -37.05 -1.36 -41.37
C GLY A 119 -36.05 -1.87 -42.43
N TYR A 120 -36.08 -1.36 -43.67
CA TYR A 120 -35.08 -1.74 -44.69
C TYR A 120 -33.67 -1.28 -44.31
N ILE A 121 -33.53 0.00 -43.94
CA ILE A 121 -32.25 0.58 -43.54
C ILE A 121 -31.77 -0.08 -42.25
N SER A 122 -32.67 -0.27 -41.29
CA SER A 122 -32.33 -0.90 -40.02
C SER A 122 -31.94 -2.38 -40.14
N SER A 123 -32.55 -3.12 -41.06
CA SER A 123 -32.16 -4.51 -41.37
C SER A 123 -30.74 -4.55 -41.93
N GLY A 124 -30.41 -3.68 -42.88
CA GLY A 124 -29.05 -3.52 -43.39
C GLY A 124 -28.06 -3.13 -42.31
N ALA A 125 -28.43 -2.20 -41.42
CA ALA A 125 -27.62 -1.80 -40.28
C ALA A 125 -27.36 -2.98 -39.33
N ALA A 126 -28.37 -3.81 -39.01
CA ALA A 126 -28.19 -4.99 -38.17
C ALA A 126 -27.18 -5.98 -38.78
N LEU A 127 -27.23 -6.22 -40.08
CA LEU A 127 -26.26 -7.08 -40.77
C LEU A 127 -24.85 -6.48 -40.76
N LEU A 128 -24.72 -5.18 -41.06
CA LEU A 128 -23.43 -4.49 -41.04
C LEU A 128 -22.78 -4.50 -39.64
N LEU A 129 -23.58 -4.24 -38.60
CA LEU A 129 -23.14 -4.22 -37.20
C LEU A 129 -22.69 -5.60 -36.71
N THR A 130 -23.16 -6.68 -37.34
CA THR A 130 -22.67 -8.04 -37.08
C THR A 130 -21.17 -8.18 -37.38
N ILE A 131 -20.63 -7.39 -38.31
CA ILE A 131 -19.21 -7.46 -38.72
C ILE A 131 -18.41 -6.28 -38.15
N LEU A 132 -18.97 -5.07 -38.23
CA LEU A 132 -18.25 -3.84 -37.90
C LEU A 132 -17.81 -3.80 -36.44
N ARG A 133 -18.69 -4.15 -35.50
CA ARG A 133 -18.37 -4.11 -34.08
C ARG A 133 -17.31 -5.14 -33.68
N PRO A 134 -17.41 -6.42 -34.10
CA PRO A 134 -16.33 -7.38 -33.86
C PRO A 134 -15.00 -6.95 -34.42
N ALA A 135 -14.97 -6.32 -35.61
CA ALA A 135 -13.74 -5.84 -36.20
C ALA A 135 -13.06 -4.80 -35.29
N VAL A 136 -13.83 -3.82 -34.78
CA VAL A 136 -13.31 -2.81 -33.83
C VAL A 136 -12.83 -3.47 -32.53
N ARG A 137 -13.64 -4.35 -31.93
CA ARG A 137 -13.25 -5.05 -30.69
C ARG A 137 -12.03 -5.95 -30.88
N THR A 138 -11.89 -6.58 -32.03
CA THR A 138 -10.71 -7.38 -32.38
C THR A 138 -9.46 -6.51 -32.47
N TYR A 139 -9.57 -5.33 -33.08
CA TYR A 139 -8.48 -4.36 -33.12
C TYR A 139 -8.08 -3.90 -31.71
N GLU A 140 -9.05 -3.50 -30.88
CA GLU A 140 -8.80 -3.12 -29.48
C GLU A 140 -8.13 -4.24 -28.70
N TYR A 141 -8.65 -5.47 -28.81
CA TYR A 141 -8.06 -6.65 -28.19
C TYR A 141 -6.60 -6.88 -28.64
N LEU A 142 -6.32 -6.79 -29.94
CA LEU A 142 -4.95 -6.91 -30.47
C LEU A 142 -4.04 -5.79 -29.97
N ALA A 143 -4.52 -4.55 -29.94
CA ALA A 143 -3.78 -3.41 -29.45
C ALA A 143 -3.43 -3.57 -27.96
N THR A 144 -4.38 -3.99 -27.13
CA THR A 144 -4.15 -4.30 -25.72
C THR A 144 -3.12 -5.43 -25.56
N ARG A 145 -3.23 -6.50 -26.35
CA ARG A 145 -2.28 -7.62 -26.31
C ARG A 145 -0.87 -7.20 -26.70
N LEU A 146 -0.73 -6.40 -27.75
CA LEU A 146 0.56 -5.84 -28.16
C LEU A 146 1.12 -4.87 -27.10
N ALA A 147 0.28 -4.08 -26.45
CA ALA A 147 0.69 -3.20 -25.36
C ALA A 147 1.21 -3.99 -24.15
N MET A 148 0.54 -5.09 -23.78
CA MET A 148 1.01 -5.99 -22.72
C MET A 148 2.36 -6.64 -23.07
N ILE A 149 2.50 -7.16 -24.29
CA ILE A 149 3.78 -7.72 -24.77
C ILE A 149 4.89 -6.65 -24.75
N ARG A 150 4.57 -5.43 -25.21
CA ARG A 150 5.52 -4.31 -25.17
C ARG A 150 5.90 -3.94 -23.74
N GLN A 151 4.96 -3.99 -22.80
CA GLN A 151 5.24 -3.73 -21.39
C GLN A 151 6.21 -4.78 -20.82
N GLU A 152 6.02 -6.06 -21.15
CA GLU A 152 6.97 -7.12 -20.77
C GLU A 152 8.39 -6.92 -21.36
N PHE A 153 8.50 -6.29 -22.53
CA PHE A 153 9.80 -5.91 -23.11
C PHE A 153 10.39 -4.62 -22.53
N THR A 154 9.55 -3.67 -22.11
CA THR A 154 10.00 -2.33 -21.68
C THR A 154 10.44 -2.32 -20.22
N TYR A 155 9.85 -3.18 -19.38
CA TYR A 155 10.28 -3.40 -17.99
C TYR A 155 10.83 -4.82 -17.87
N PRO A 156 12.07 -5.06 -18.33
CA PRO A 156 12.63 -6.39 -18.31
C PRO A 156 12.79 -6.88 -16.85
N ARG A 157 12.86 -8.20 -16.73
CA ARG A 157 13.07 -8.96 -15.48
C ARG A 157 14.20 -8.37 -14.61
N GLU A 158 15.16 -7.67 -15.21
CA GLU A 158 16.27 -6.99 -14.55
C GLU A 158 15.80 -6.02 -13.45
N ASP A 159 14.77 -5.19 -13.68
CA ASP A 159 14.28 -4.24 -12.68
C ASP A 159 13.64 -4.94 -11.47
N ILE A 160 12.98 -6.07 -11.70
CA ILE A 160 12.37 -6.89 -10.62
C ILE A 160 13.45 -7.67 -9.86
N TRP A 161 14.48 -8.18 -10.55
CA TRP A 161 15.63 -8.81 -9.92
C TRP A 161 16.43 -7.80 -9.09
N GLU A 162 16.62 -6.59 -9.59
CA GLU A 162 17.23 -5.49 -8.85
C GLU A 162 16.40 -5.15 -7.61
N LEU A 163 15.07 -5.01 -7.76
CA LEU A 163 14.18 -4.74 -6.63
C LEU A 163 14.23 -5.85 -5.58
N ARG A 164 14.20 -7.12 -6.00
CA ARG A 164 14.32 -8.28 -5.08
C ARG A 164 15.67 -8.28 -4.38
N GLY A 165 16.75 -8.00 -5.12
CA GLY A 165 18.09 -7.86 -4.54
C GLY A 165 18.14 -6.76 -3.49
N ARG A 166 17.61 -5.57 -3.82
CA ARG A 166 17.52 -4.44 -2.89
C ARG A 166 16.65 -4.75 -1.67
N PHE A 167 15.57 -5.50 -1.85
CA PHE A 167 14.69 -5.92 -0.77
C PHE A 167 15.38 -6.92 0.17
N ASN A 168 16.07 -7.93 -0.37
CA ASN A 168 16.84 -8.88 0.44
C ASN A 168 17.94 -8.17 1.25
N THR A 169 18.67 -7.23 0.62
CA THR A 169 19.66 -6.41 1.32
C THR A 169 19.03 -5.58 2.45
N LEU A 170 17.82 -5.06 2.23
CA LEU A 170 17.09 -4.31 3.25
C LEU A 170 16.68 -5.22 4.42
N GLU A 171 16.17 -6.42 4.13
CA GLU A 171 15.78 -7.40 5.15
C GLU A 171 16.99 -7.84 5.99
N GLU A 172 18.12 -8.14 5.36
CA GLU A 172 19.38 -8.46 6.06
C GLU A 172 19.87 -7.30 6.91
N THR A 173 19.74 -6.07 6.40
CA THR A 173 20.13 -4.86 7.15
C THR A 173 19.25 -4.65 8.38
N VAL A 174 17.93 -4.88 8.25
CA VAL A 174 16.99 -4.78 9.37
C VAL A 174 17.29 -5.85 10.42
N LYS A 175 17.50 -7.11 10.02
CA LYS A 175 17.87 -8.20 10.96
C LYS A 175 19.14 -7.88 11.74
N ARG A 176 20.19 -7.40 11.05
CA ARG A 176 21.43 -7.00 11.71
C ARG A 176 21.23 -5.86 12.70
N ILE A 177 20.37 -4.89 12.40
CA ILE A 177 20.06 -3.80 13.33
C ILE A 177 19.30 -4.33 14.55
N GLU A 178 18.35 -5.24 14.34
CA GLU A 178 17.58 -5.89 15.40
C GLU A 178 18.51 -6.67 16.35
N GLU A 179 19.41 -7.50 15.81
CA GLU A 179 20.44 -8.22 16.60
C GLU A 179 21.36 -7.28 17.39
N GLN A 180 21.72 -6.11 16.83
CA GLN A 180 22.57 -5.13 17.53
C GLN A 180 21.82 -4.38 18.64
N LEU A 181 20.49 -4.33 18.58
CA LEU A 181 19.64 -3.64 19.56
C LEU A 181 19.00 -4.59 20.58
N ASP A 182 19.12 -5.91 20.39
CA ASP A 182 18.55 -6.91 21.29
C ASP A 182 19.35 -7.00 22.61
N PRO A 183 18.76 -6.66 23.77
CA PRO A 183 19.45 -6.77 25.06
C PRO A 183 19.77 -8.21 25.48
N GLU A 184 19.12 -9.23 24.92
CA GLU A 184 19.42 -10.64 25.24
C GLU A 184 20.68 -11.15 24.54
N GLU A 185 21.05 -10.53 23.42
CA GLU A 185 22.24 -10.90 22.65
C GLU A 185 23.53 -10.40 23.34
N PRO A 186 24.46 -11.28 23.77
CA PRO A 186 25.60 -10.87 24.61
C PRO A 186 26.59 -9.91 23.95
N TYR A 187 26.58 -9.85 22.61
CA TYR A 187 27.42 -8.98 21.78
C TYR A 187 26.65 -7.77 21.23
N SER A 188 25.37 -7.61 21.57
CA SER A 188 24.62 -6.44 21.15
C SER A 188 25.19 -5.17 21.78
N TRP A 189 24.92 -4.06 21.11
CA TRP A 189 25.32 -2.75 21.60
C TRP A 189 24.63 -2.42 22.91
N VAL A 190 23.35 -2.80 23.05
CA VAL A 190 22.55 -2.55 24.26
C VAL A 190 23.07 -3.36 25.44
N ALA A 191 23.34 -4.66 25.27
CA ALA A 191 23.89 -5.51 26.33
C ALA A 191 25.28 -5.03 26.79
N THR A 192 26.11 -4.60 25.83
CA THR A 192 27.44 -4.05 26.12
C THR A 192 27.33 -2.75 26.91
N GLN A 193 26.44 -1.85 26.52
CA GLN A 193 26.21 -0.60 27.24
C GLN A 193 25.66 -0.84 28.65
N GLN A 194 24.77 -1.80 28.85
CA GLN A 194 24.27 -2.17 30.18
C GLN A 194 25.39 -2.70 31.09
N ARG A 195 26.26 -3.59 30.58
CA ARG A 195 27.43 -4.07 31.33
C ARG A 195 28.34 -2.92 31.76
N TYR A 196 28.69 -2.02 30.84
CA TYR A 196 29.51 -0.85 31.17
C TYR A 196 28.86 0.02 32.24
N GLN A 197 27.54 0.23 32.18
CA GLN A 197 26.81 0.98 33.22
C GLN A 197 26.84 0.28 34.58
N GLU A 198 26.68 -1.05 34.62
CA GLU A 198 26.78 -1.81 35.86
C GLU A 198 28.18 -1.79 36.46
N GLU A 199 29.22 -1.94 35.64
CA GLU A 199 30.61 -1.83 36.08
C GLU A 199 30.92 -0.43 36.62
N THR A 200 30.51 0.61 35.88
CA THR A 200 30.66 2.01 36.32
C THR A 200 29.96 2.26 37.66
N ARG A 201 28.74 1.72 37.85
CA ARG A 201 28.02 1.83 39.13
C ARG A 201 28.75 1.14 40.27
N LYS A 202 29.33 -0.05 40.03
CA LYS A 202 30.12 -0.79 41.04
C LYS A 202 31.39 -0.02 41.40
N GLU A 203 32.08 0.56 40.43
CA GLU A 203 33.27 1.37 40.68
C GLU A 203 32.93 2.64 41.48
N LEU A 204 31.86 3.36 41.11
CA LEU A 204 31.39 4.52 41.85
C LEU A 204 31.04 4.17 43.30
N ALA A 205 30.36 3.04 43.53
CA ALA A 205 30.06 2.57 44.88
C ALA A 205 31.32 2.26 45.70
N ARG A 206 32.35 1.64 45.07
CA ARG A 206 33.64 1.38 45.70
C ARG A 206 34.37 2.68 46.04
N ILE A 207 34.41 3.65 45.13
CA ILE A 207 35.02 4.97 45.36
C ILE A 207 34.31 5.67 46.52
N SER A 208 32.97 5.70 46.52
CA SER A 208 32.18 6.29 47.60
C SER A 208 32.47 5.63 48.96
N ALA A 209 32.58 4.31 49.01
CA ALA A 209 32.93 3.59 50.25
C ALA A 209 34.35 3.93 50.73
N SER A 210 35.32 3.97 49.82
CA SER A 210 36.70 4.35 50.15
C SER A 210 36.81 5.79 50.65
N PHE A 211 36.01 6.70 50.09
CA PHE A 211 35.95 8.10 50.53
C PHE A 211 35.41 8.21 51.96
N GLU A 212 34.34 7.47 52.28
CA GLU A 212 33.76 7.46 53.62
C GLU A 212 34.73 6.84 54.66
N GLU A 213 35.44 5.78 54.28
CA GLU A 213 36.50 5.18 55.11
C GLU A 213 37.66 6.16 55.35
N LEU A 214 38.10 6.88 54.31
CA LEU A 214 39.16 7.88 54.42
C LEU A 214 38.73 9.01 55.36
N ARG A 215 37.47 9.47 55.23
CA ARG A 215 36.89 10.51 56.08
C ARG A 215 36.83 10.06 57.54
N ALA A 216 36.29 8.87 57.82
CA ALA A 216 36.22 8.33 59.17
C ALA A 216 37.62 8.16 59.80
N THR A 217 38.59 7.67 59.03
CA THR A 217 39.98 7.52 59.48
C THR A 217 40.62 8.87 59.80
N ASN A 218 40.39 9.87 58.93
CA ASN A 218 40.88 11.23 59.11
C ASN A 218 40.28 11.90 60.35
N GLU A 219 38.96 11.81 60.55
CA GLU A 219 38.27 12.30 61.74
C GLU A 219 38.83 11.64 63.02
N ALA A 220 38.99 10.31 63.03
CA ALA A 220 39.57 9.57 64.15
C ALA A 220 41.03 9.96 64.44
N GLN A 221 41.85 10.20 63.41
CA GLN A 221 43.22 10.69 63.55
C GLN A 221 43.26 12.11 64.12
N HIS A 222 42.38 13.00 63.68
CA HIS A 222 42.27 14.36 64.22
C HIS A 222 41.86 14.35 65.70
N GLU A 223 40.88 13.52 66.08
CA GLU A 223 40.51 13.36 67.49
C GLU A 223 41.68 12.82 68.32
N ARG A 224 42.40 11.83 67.81
CA ARG A 224 43.58 11.26 68.47
C ARG A 224 44.67 12.31 68.66
N LEU A 225 45.01 13.05 67.61
CA LEU A 225 46.00 14.13 67.66
C LEU A 225 45.59 15.23 68.65
N SER A 226 44.29 15.59 68.69
CA SER A 226 43.76 16.55 69.67
C SER A 226 43.91 16.06 71.11
N ARG A 227 43.62 14.78 71.36
CA ARG A 227 43.82 14.15 72.68
C ARG A 227 45.30 14.14 73.08
N GLU A 228 46.18 13.68 72.18
CA GLU A 228 47.64 13.64 72.41
C GLU A 228 48.19 15.04 72.68
N ALA A 229 47.77 16.06 71.91
CA ALA A 229 48.15 17.46 72.14
C ALA A 229 47.69 17.98 73.50
N ARG A 230 46.44 17.73 73.91
CA ARG A 230 45.93 18.10 75.24
C ARG A 230 46.73 17.44 76.36
N GLN A 231 47.08 16.17 76.19
CA GLN A 231 47.84 15.40 77.17
C GLN A 231 49.28 15.90 77.28
N ALA A 232 49.94 16.21 76.16
CA ALA A 232 51.26 16.83 76.13
C ALA A 232 51.27 18.22 76.78
N ILE A 233 50.24 19.04 76.54
CA ILE A 233 50.08 20.35 77.21
C ILE A 233 49.92 20.17 78.72
N ALA A 234 49.10 19.21 79.18
CA ALA A 234 48.92 18.93 80.59
C ALA A 234 50.22 18.46 81.26
N GLN A 235 51.00 17.62 80.58
CA GLN A 235 52.29 17.17 81.07
C GLN A 235 53.31 18.31 81.15
N LEU A 236 53.43 19.13 80.09
CA LEU A 236 54.29 20.32 80.12
C LEU A 236 53.87 21.33 81.19
N SER A 237 52.58 21.49 81.43
CA SER A 237 52.08 22.33 82.53
C SER A 237 52.45 21.76 83.90
N THR A 238 52.37 20.44 84.07
CA THR A 238 52.75 19.75 85.31
C THR A 238 54.25 19.84 85.55
N ASP A 239 55.06 19.62 84.51
CA ASP A 239 56.52 19.75 84.55
C ASP A 239 56.94 21.21 84.81
N GLY A 240 56.23 22.19 84.22
CA GLY A 240 56.40 23.61 84.54
C GLY A 240 56.12 23.92 86.02
N GLN A 241 55.05 23.34 86.58
CA GLN A 241 54.71 23.47 87.99
C GLN A 241 55.76 22.82 88.91
N PHE A 242 56.30 21.67 88.51
CA PHE A 242 57.40 21.00 89.21
C PHE A 242 58.68 21.85 89.21
N LEU A 243 59.04 22.43 88.06
CA LEU A 243 60.20 23.31 87.94
C LEU A 243 60.03 24.59 88.78
N ASP A 244 58.83 25.16 88.84
CA ASP A 244 58.53 26.30 89.73
C ASP A 244 58.66 25.91 91.21
N HIS A 245 58.16 24.73 91.63
CA HIS A 245 58.37 24.22 92.99
C HIS A 245 59.85 23.97 93.30
N VAL A 246 60.63 23.40 92.39
CA VAL A 246 62.08 23.24 92.55
C VAL A 246 62.78 24.59 92.67
N ARG A 247 62.34 25.58 91.89
CA ARG A 247 62.84 26.95 91.97
C ARG A 247 62.52 27.58 93.32
N GLU A 248 61.32 27.39 93.85
CA GLU A 248 60.94 27.83 95.21
C GLU A 248 61.78 27.16 96.29
N ILE A 249 62.04 25.84 96.19
CA ILE A 249 62.88 25.10 97.14
C ILE A 249 64.34 25.61 97.10
N ILE A 250 64.91 25.84 95.91
CA ILE A 250 66.25 26.43 95.78
C ILE A 250 66.29 27.83 96.37
N ARG A 251 65.23 28.63 96.16
CA ARG A 251 65.12 29.98 96.74
C ARG A 251 65.06 29.92 98.26
N PHE A 252 64.29 28.99 98.81
CA PHE A 252 64.18 28.72 100.25
C PHE A 252 65.54 28.33 100.86
N PHE A 253 66.29 27.42 100.24
CA PHE A 253 67.63 27.05 100.68
C PHE A 253 68.67 28.16 100.54
N LYS A 254 68.48 29.11 99.62
CA LYS A 254 69.40 30.24 99.41
C LYS A 254 69.12 31.42 100.36
N THR A 255 68.02 31.37 101.13
CA THR A 255 67.65 32.41 102.11
C THR A 255 67.68 31.94 103.57
N ALA A 256 68.07 30.68 103.82
CA ALA A 256 68.38 30.13 105.14
C ALA A 256 69.90 30.07 105.36
#